data_AF-A0A946VKU0-F1
#
_entry.id   AF-A0A946VKU0-F1
#
_cell.length_a   1.000
_cell.length_b   1.000
_cell.length_c   1.000
_cell.angle_alpha   90.00
_cell.angle_beta   90.00
_cell.angle_gamma   90.00
#
_symmetry.space_group_name_H-M   'P 1'
#
loop_
_entity.id
_entity.type
_entity.pdbx_description
1 polymer ?
#
loop_
_entity_poly.entity_id
_entity_poly.type
_entity_poly.pdbx_seq_one_letter_code
_entity_poly.pdbx_strand_id
1 'polypeptide(L)'
;MNAGPGAWGEQDYPKFLRTHIASSWSAVSLDALDPEICFRVDAALASCGCHAPTAELRQYMYCFASGADFDYEMVSALIEVFSGATAESRIADLLALDFERDCGLPREAYLQRLFAIASNSAGSENLVSQPWALEPEMALRA
;
A
#
# COMPACT_ATOMS: atom_id res chain seq x y z
N MET A 1 -36.67 5.02 -14.48
CA MET A 1 -36.40 4.44 -13.14
C MET A 1 -34.88 4.33 -13.01
N ASN A 2 -34.25 5.34 -12.42
CA ASN A 2 -32.80 5.34 -12.18
C ASN A 2 -32.62 5.05 -10.70
N ALA A 3 -32.15 3.86 -10.37
CA ALA A 3 -31.67 3.54 -9.03
C ALA A 3 -30.33 4.26 -8.85
N GLY A 4 -30.33 5.37 -8.10
CA GLY A 4 -29.12 6.03 -7.62
C GLY A 4 -28.37 5.15 -6.62
N PRO A 5 -27.07 5.39 -6.39
CA PRO A 5 -26.22 4.54 -5.57
C PRO A 5 -26.77 4.44 -4.15
N GLY A 6 -27.01 3.21 -3.74
CA GLY A 6 -27.67 2.86 -2.49
C GLY A 6 -26.88 3.27 -1.25
N ALA A 7 -27.60 3.90 -0.32
CA ALA A 7 -27.76 3.43 1.06
C ALA A 7 -26.49 2.97 1.80
N TRP A 8 -25.53 3.87 1.98
CA TRP A 8 -24.78 3.91 3.23
C TRP A 8 -25.58 4.79 4.20
N GLY A 9 -25.84 4.32 5.41
CA GLY A 9 -26.70 5.00 6.39
C GLY A 9 -26.28 6.44 6.66
N GLU A 10 -26.94 7.39 6.00
CA GLU A 10 -26.70 8.84 6.09
C GLU A 10 -26.97 9.41 7.51
N GLN A 11 -27.49 8.58 8.42
CA GLN A 11 -27.98 8.98 9.74
C GLN A 11 -27.00 8.76 10.91
N ASP A 12 -25.94 7.98 10.77
CA ASP A 12 -25.15 7.52 11.94
C ASP A 12 -24.07 8.49 12.45
N TYR A 13 -23.77 9.58 11.73
CA TYR A 13 -22.74 10.52 12.15
C TYR A 13 -23.31 11.73 12.93
N PRO A 14 -22.67 12.15 14.04
CA PRO A 14 -23.05 13.37 14.75
C PRO A 14 -23.11 14.60 13.84
N LYS A 15 -24.07 15.50 14.08
CA LYS A 15 -24.30 16.68 13.22
C LYS A 15 -23.05 17.55 13.06
N PHE A 16 -22.24 17.71 14.10
CA PHE A 16 -21.01 18.52 14.05
C PHE A 16 -19.96 17.90 13.10
N LEU A 17 -19.84 16.57 13.06
CA LEU A 17 -18.93 15.85 12.19
C LEU A 17 -19.35 15.98 10.72
N ARG A 18 -20.66 15.86 10.45
CA ARG A 18 -21.21 16.12 9.10
C ARG A 18 -20.99 17.56 8.65
N THR A 19 -21.22 18.53 9.52
CA THR A 19 -20.97 19.94 9.22
C THR A 19 -19.49 20.20 8.95
N HIS A 20 -18.59 19.60 9.74
CA HIS A 20 -17.16 19.71 9.55
C HIS A 20 -16.68 19.06 8.25
N ILE A 21 -17.15 17.84 7.93
CA ILE A 21 -16.83 17.18 6.66
C ILE A 21 -17.34 18.03 5.50
N ALA A 22 -18.60 18.45 5.53
CA ALA A 22 -19.19 19.28 4.48
C ALA A 22 -18.49 20.64 4.34
N SER A 23 -17.95 21.25 5.40
CA SER A 23 -17.25 22.54 5.30
C SER A 23 -15.79 22.41 4.89
N SER A 24 -15.11 21.37 5.39
CA SER A 24 -13.65 21.20 5.22
C SER A 24 -13.32 20.42 3.95
N TRP A 25 -14.23 19.57 3.48
CA TRP A 25 -14.02 18.69 2.33
C TRP A 25 -14.84 19.10 1.09
N SER A 26 -15.73 20.10 1.18
CA SER A 26 -16.51 20.55 0.01
C SER A 26 -15.68 21.08 -1.16
N ALA A 27 -14.46 21.52 -0.88
CA ALA A 27 -13.52 21.99 -1.90
C ALA A 27 -12.47 20.93 -2.29
N VAL A 28 -12.50 19.77 -1.63
CA VAL A 28 -11.58 18.66 -1.94
C VAL A 28 -12.16 17.90 -3.12
N SER A 29 -11.66 18.23 -4.32
CA SER A 29 -11.87 17.41 -5.50
C SER A 29 -11.01 16.16 -5.35
N LEU A 30 -11.65 15.00 -5.17
CA LEU A 30 -10.96 13.73 -5.34
C LEU A 30 -10.89 13.47 -6.85
N ASP A 31 -9.68 13.44 -7.38
CA ASP A 31 -9.49 13.10 -8.79
C ASP A 31 -10.05 11.69 -9.06
N ALA A 32 -10.66 11.52 -10.23
CA ALA A 32 -11.08 10.21 -10.67
C ALA A 32 -9.85 9.30 -10.71
N LEU A 33 -9.96 8.12 -10.10
CA LEU A 33 -8.85 7.18 -10.01
C LEU A 33 -8.40 6.80 -11.44
N ASP A 34 -7.15 7.12 -11.76
CA ASP A 34 -6.58 6.88 -13.08
C ASP A 34 -6.59 5.36 -13.37
N PRO A 35 -7.29 4.90 -14.43
CA PRO A 35 -7.31 3.48 -14.80
C PRO A 35 -5.92 2.90 -15.02
N GLU A 36 -4.93 3.71 -15.42
CA GLU A 36 -3.55 3.27 -15.59
C GLU A 36 -2.88 2.97 -14.23
N ILE A 37 -3.17 3.77 -13.21
CA ILE A 37 -2.71 3.51 -11.83
C ILE A 37 -3.34 2.21 -11.31
N CYS A 38 -4.64 2.01 -11.57
CA CYS A 38 -5.32 0.75 -11.21
C CYS A 38 -4.60 -0.46 -11.78
N PHE A 39 -4.35 -0.44 -13.10
CA PHE A 39 -3.67 -1.51 -13.79
C PHE A 39 -2.26 -1.76 -13.26
N ARG A 40 -1.50 -0.70 -13.00
CA ARG A 40 -0.12 -0.79 -12.51
C ARG A 40 -0.05 -1.41 -11.12
N VAL A 41 -0.94 -1.00 -10.22
CA VAL A 41 -1.02 -1.54 -8.85
C VAL A 41 -1.46 -3.01 -8.87
N ASP A 42 -2.49 -3.35 -9.64
CA ASP A 42 -2.97 -4.73 -9.73
C ASP A 42 -1.91 -5.64 -10.39
N ALA A 43 -1.21 -5.16 -11.42
CA ALA A 43 -0.09 -5.88 -12.03
C ALA A 43 1.07 -6.08 -11.06
N ALA A 44 1.43 -5.06 -10.27
CA ALA A 44 2.48 -5.15 -9.26
C ALA A 44 2.11 -6.17 -8.17
N LEU A 45 0.90 -6.09 -7.62
CA LEU A 45 0.39 -7.05 -6.63
C LEU A 45 0.40 -8.48 -7.17
N ALA A 46 -0.09 -8.68 -8.39
CA ALA A 46 -0.09 -9.98 -9.05
C ALA A 46 1.33 -10.52 -9.26
N SER A 47 2.28 -9.65 -9.66
CA SER A 47 3.68 -10.04 -9.86
C SER A 47 4.38 -10.47 -8.57
N CYS A 48 3.96 -9.92 -7.43
CA CYS A 48 4.42 -10.30 -6.10
C CYS A 48 3.62 -11.47 -5.49
N GLY A 49 2.71 -12.10 -6.25
CA GLY A 49 1.93 -13.26 -5.80
C GLY A 49 0.69 -12.91 -4.96
N CYS A 50 0.33 -11.63 -4.83
CA CYS A 50 -0.87 -11.20 -4.12
C CYS A 50 -2.09 -11.21 -5.05
N HIS A 51 -2.81 -12.34 -5.10
CA HIS A 51 -3.97 -12.51 -5.98
C HIS A 51 -5.30 -12.02 -5.40
N ALA A 52 -5.35 -11.79 -4.08
CA ALA A 52 -6.54 -11.30 -3.37
C ALA A 52 -6.16 -10.22 -2.34
N PRO A 53 -5.66 -9.05 -2.79
CA PRO A 53 -5.28 -7.97 -1.89
C PRO A 53 -6.51 -7.41 -1.17
N THR A 54 -6.31 -7.01 0.08
CA THR A 54 -7.34 -6.34 0.88
C THR A 54 -7.67 -4.96 0.30
N ALA A 55 -8.81 -4.39 0.70
CA ALA A 55 -9.21 -3.07 0.24
C ALA A 55 -8.22 -2.00 0.71
N GLU A 56 -7.73 -2.15 1.94
CA GLU A 56 -6.78 -1.25 2.59
C GLU A 56 -5.43 -1.23 1.86
N LEU A 57 -4.90 -2.42 1.50
CA LEU A 57 -3.65 -2.52 0.75
C LEU A 57 -3.78 -1.88 -0.64
N ARG A 58 -4.88 -2.14 -1.36
CA ARG A 58 -5.13 -1.52 -2.67
C ARG A 58 -5.22 0.00 -2.55
N GLN A 59 -6.01 0.50 -1.60
CA GLN A 59 -6.18 1.94 -1.38
C GLN A 59 -4.85 2.61 -1.05
N TYR A 60 -4.06 2.02 -0.16
CA TYR A 60 -2.72 2.52 0.16
C TYR A 60 -1.82 2.56 -1.08
N MET A 61 -1.78 1.48 -1.86
CA MET A 61 -0.97 1.40 -3.08
C MET A 61 -1.42 2.39 -4.16
N TYR A 62 -2.71 2.71 -4.26
CA TYR A 62 -3.17 3.77 -5.18
C TYR A 62 -2.65 5.14 -4.77
N CYS A 63 -2.71 5.48 -3.49
CA CYS A 63 -2.12 6.72 -2.97
C CYS A 63 -0.61 6.75 -3.21
N PHE A 64 0.08 5.63 -2.96
CA PHE A 64 1.52 5.51 -3.13
C PHE A 64 1.96 5.59 -4.61
N ALA A 65 1.22 4.93 -5.50
CA ALA A 65 1.50 4.87 -6.94
C ALA A 65 1.26 6.19 -7.68
N SER A 66 0.51 7.11 -7.07
CA SER A 66 0.39 8.48 -7.54
C SER A 66 1.65 9.31 -7.28
N GLY A 67 2.54 8.85 -6.39
CA GLY A 67 3.86 9.42 -6.15
C GLY A 67 4.88 9.05 -7.23
N ALA A 68 5.93 9.85 -7.38
CA ALA A 68 6.96 9.65 -8.39
C ALA A 68 7.84 8.39 -8.16
N ASP A 69 7.76 7.78 -6.98
CA ASP A 69 8.71 6.79 -6.47
C ASP A 69 8.10 5.38 -6.32
N PHE A 70 7.09 5.02 -7.12
CA PHE A 70 6.50 3.68 -7.07
C PHE A 70 7.50 2.62 -7.55
N ASP A 71 7.92 1.74 -6.64
CA ASP A 71 8.91 0.68 -6.90
C ASP A 71 8.36 -0.70 -6.52
N TYR A 72 8.59 -1.69 -7.38
CA TYR A 72 8.17 -3.08 -7.19
C TYR A 72 8.87 -3.72 -5.97
N GLU A 73 10.07 -3.26 -5.59
CA GLU A 73 10.78 -3.75 -4.40
C GLU A 73 9.95 -3.53 -3.12
N MET A 74 9.25 -2.41 -3.04
CA MET A 74 8.44 -2.03 -1.88
C MET A 74 7.17 -2.87 -1.77
N VAL A 75 6.61 -3.32 -2.89
CA VAL A 75 5.31 -4.00 -2.95
C VAL A 75 5.30 -5.28 -2.11
N SER A 76 6.39 -6.05 -2.16
CA SER A 76 6.54 -7.26 -1.35
C SER A 76 6.46 -6.97 0.16
N ALA A 77 7.16 -5.93 0.63
CA ALA A 77 7.14 -5.52 2.03
C ALA A 77 5.77 -4.96 2.44
N LEU A 78 5.12 -4.21 1.56
CA LEU A 78 3.77 -3.68 1.81
C LEU A 78 2.74 -4.81 1.93
N ILE A 79 2.82 -5.84 1.10
CA ILE A 79 1.96 -7.03 1.25
C ILE A 79 2.11 -7.63 2.65
N GLU A 80 3.34 -7.76 3.15
CA GLU A 80 3.62 -8.31 4.49
C GLU A 80 3.19 -7.37 5.64
N VAL A 81 3.28 -6.06 5.47
CA VAL A 81 2.80 -5.10 6.47
C VAL A 81 1.29 -5.20 6.64
N PHE A 82 0.57 -5.34 5.52
CA PHE A 82 -0.89 -5.44 5.51
C PHE A 82 -1.40 -6.88 5.74
N SER A 83 -0.50 -7.85 5.94
CA SER A 83 -0.87 -9.24 6.24
C SER A 83 -0.95 -9.50 7.75
N GLY A 84 -2.00 -10.22 8.17
CA GLY A 84 -2.09 -10.83 9.51
C GLY A 84 -2.67 -9.96 10.64
N ALA A 85 -2.72 -10.54 11.84
CA ALA A 85 -3.42 -10.00 13.02
C ALA A 85 -2.75 -8.80 13.70
N THR A 86 -1.52 -8.45 13.31
CA THR A 86 -0.76 -7.32 13.86
C THR A 86 -0.61 -6.17 12.85
N ALA A 87 -1.42 -6.17 11.78
CA ALA A 87 -1.37 -5.16 10.73
C ALA A 87 -1.56 -3.73 11.29
N GLU A 88 -2.43 -3.52 12.28
CA GLU A 88 -2.70 -2.17 12.82
C GLU A 88 -1.45 -1.47 13.38
N SER A 89 -0.62 -2.17 14.17
CA SER A 89 0.60 -1.56 14.71
C SER A 89 1.65 -1.30 13.62
N ARG A 90 1.75 -2.20 12.63
CA ARG A 90 2.69 -2.06 11.51
C ARG A 90 2.27 -0.93 10.56
N ILE A 91 0.96 -0.75 10.36
CA ILE A 91 0.42 0.37 9.57
C ILE A 91 0.77 1.69 10.25
N ALA A 92 0.71 1.78 11.58
CA ALA A 92 1.14 2.98 12.29
C ALA A 92 2.64 3.28 12.07
N ASP A 93 3.49 2.27 12.16
CA ASP A 93 4.94 2.41 11.90
C ASP A 93 5.23 2.78 10.43
N LEU A 94 4.46 2.22 9.48
CA LEU A 94 4.53 2.54 8.06
C LEU A 94 4.16 4.00 7.79
N LEU A 95 3.04 4.47 8.36
CA LEU A 95 2.61 5.86 8.21
C LEU A 95 3.65 6.83 8.78
N ALA A 96 4.25 6.51 9.93
CA ALA A 96 5.34 7.30 10.48
C ALA A 96 6.57 7.34 9.55
N LEU A 97 6.91 6.20 8.95
CA LEU A 97 8.00 6.10 7.98
C LEU A 97 7.72 6.93 6.70
N ASP A 98 6.49 6.95 6.21
CA ASP A 98 6.10 7.77 5.06
C ASP A 98 6.19 9.28 5.36
N PHE A 99 5.81 9.71 6.57
CA PHE A 99 6.02 11.10 6.98
C PHE A 99 7.51 11.48 6.96
N GLU A 100 8.38 10.58 7.40
CA GLU A 100 9.82 10.81 7.37
C GLU A 100 10.37 10.86 5.93
N ARG A 101 9.86 10.01 5.03
CA ARG A 101 10.14 10.09 3.59
C ARG A 101 9.74 11.43 3.01
N ASP A 102 8.54 11.91 3.31
CA ASP A 102 8.05 13.20 2.85
C ASP A 102 8.86 14.37 3.43
N CYS A 103 9.50 14.17 4.59
CA CYS A 103 10.46 15.10 5.19
C CYS A 103 11.92 14.95 4.67
N GLY A 104 12.16 14.10 3.66
CA GLY A 104 13.46 13.96 3.01
C GLY A 104 14.30 12.76 3.48
N LEU A 105 13.70 11.73 4.09
CA LEU A 105 14.41 10.47 4.37
C LEU A 105 14.95 9.87 3.05
N PRO A 106 16.25 9.54 2.95
CA PRO A 106 16.80 8.93 1.75
C PRO A 106 16.16 7.57 1.45
N ARG A 107 15.96 7.26 0.17
CA ARG A 107 15.34 6.01 -0.33
C ARG A 107 15.91 4.76 0.34
N GLU A 108 17.24 4.65 0.44
CA GLU A 108 17.89 3.48 1.03
C GLU A 108 17.52 3.27 2.50
N ALA A 109 17.48 4.37 3.27
CA ALA A 109 17.06 4.32 4.67
C ALA A 109 15.56 4.02 4.81
N TYR A 110 14.74 4.51 3.87
CA TYR A 110 13.32 4.17 3.80
C TYR A 110 13.13 2.66 3.58
N LEU A 111 13.77 2.10 2.55
CA LEU A 111 13.66 0.67 2.23
C LEU A 111 14.12 -0.22 3.38
N GLN A 112 15.28 0.08 3.99
CA GLN A 112 15.77 -0.70 5.12
C GLN A 112 14.77 -0.74 6.28
N ARG A 113 14.12 0.39 6.57
CA ARG A 113 13.12 0.47 7.64
C ARG A 113 11.80 -0.17 7.23
N LEU A 114 11.36 -0.02 5.99
CA LEU A 114 10.17 -0.69 5.47
C LEU A 114 10.32 -2.22 5.59
N PHE A 115 11.47 -2.76 5.19
CA PHE A 115 11.76 -4.18 5.35
C PHE A 115 11.84 -4.60 6.82
N ALA A 116 12.36 -3.76 7.71
CA ALA A 116 12.35 -4.05 9.15
C ALA A 116 10.91 -4.13 9.70
N ILE A 117 10.03 -3.19 9.32
CA ILE A 117 8.62 -3.22 9.72
C ILE A 117 7.94 -4.50 9.20
N ALA A 118 8.21 -4.88 7.95
CA ALA A 118 7.68 -6.10 7.34
C ALA A 118 8.23 -7.39 8.01
N SER A 119 9.51 -7.42 8.38
CA SER A 119 10.21 -8.61 8.88
C SER A 119 10.13 -8.82 10.41
N ASN A 120 9.74 -7.81 11.18
CA ASN A 120 9.41 -7.96 12.62
C ASN A 120 8.23 -8.92 12.89
N SER A 121 7.71 -9.56 11.85
CA SER A 121 6.71 -10.63 11.81
C SER A 121 7.28 -12.06 11.95
N ALA A 122 8.56 -12.29 11.66
CA ALA A 122 9.12 -13.64 11.52
C ALA A 122 9.63 -14.24 12.84
N GLY A 123 8.72 -14.40 13.80
CA GLY A 123 8.90 -15.36 14.89
C GLY A 123 8.41 -16.76 14.47
N SER A 124 9.32 -17.57 13.93
CA SER A 124 9.19 -19.02 13.66
C SER A 124 8.48 -19.44 12.35
N GLU A 125 9.24 -20.24 11.57
CA GLU A 125 8.86 -21.17 10.50
C GLU A 125 8.77 -20.68 9.03
N ASN A 126 9.88 -20.98 8.33
CA ASN A 126 10.04 -21.33 6.91
C ASN A 126 10.06 -20.24 5.80
N LEU A 127 11.30 -19.97 5.37
CA LEU A 127 11.80 -20.00 3.99
C LEU A 127 10.81 -19.67 2.86
N VAL A 128 10.97 -18.48 2.27
CA VAL A 128 10.73 -18.28 0.84
C VAL A 128 12.01 -17.75 0.21
N SER A 129 12.64 -18.62 -0.57
CA SER A 129 13.78 -18.33 -1.44
C SER A 129 13.46 -17.13 -2.34
N GLN A 130 14.30 -16.10 -2.30
CA GLN A 130 14.25 -15.01 -3.27
C GLN A 130 14.65 -15.55 -4.66
N PRO A 131 13.79 -15.51 -5.68
CA PRO A 131 14.10 -16.03 -7.01
C PRO A 131 15.02 -15.12 -7.84
N TRP A 132 15.36 -13.92 -7.34
CA TRP A 132 16.16 -12.93 -8.07
C TRP A 132 17.66 -12.95 -7.74
N ALA A 133 18.09 -13.74 -6.76
CA ALA A 133 19.51 -13.87 -6.36
C ALA A 133 20.23 -15.00 -7.12
N LEU A 134 20.08 -15.08 -8.44
CA LEU A 134 20.90 -15.94 -9.29
C LEU A 134 21.93 -15.09 -10.04
N GLU A 135 23.17 -15.24 -9.59
CA GLU A 135 24.43 -14.72 -10.14
C GLU A 135 24.52 -14.85 -11.68
N PRO A 136 25.09 -13.86 -12.40
CA PRO A 136 25.16 -13.86 -13.87
C PRO A 136 26.29 -14.74 -14.47
N GLU A 137 26.77 -15.79 -13.80
CA GLU A 137 27.93 -16.56 -14.26
C GLU A 137 27.64 -17.91 -14.98
N MET A 138 26.38 -18.29 -15.20
CA MET A 138 26.06 -19.59 -15.85
C MET A 138 25.47 -19.53 -17.26
N ALA A 139 25.49 -18.37 -17.94
CA ALA A 139 24.96 -18.23 -19.31
C ALA A 139 25.98 -18.49 -20.44
N LEU A 140 27.15 -19.08 -20.16
CA LEU A 140 28.23 -19.22 -21.16
C LEU A 140 28.79 -20.65 -21.34
N ARG A 141 27.97 -21.67 -21.04
CA ARG A 141 28.26 -23.05 -21.45
C ARG A 141 26.98 -23.80 -21.86
N ALA A 142 26.57 -23.60 -23.10
CA ALA A 142 25.83 -24.58 -23.89
C ALA A 142 26.32 -24.50 -25.34
#